data_AF-A0A8I0PHF7-F1
#
_entry.id   AF-A0A8I0PHF7-F1
#
_cell.length_a   1.000
_cell.length_b   1.000
_cell.length_c   1.000
_cell.angle_alpha   90.00
_cell.angle_beta   90.00
_cell.angle_gamma   90.00
#
_symmetry.space_group_name_H-M   'P 1'
#
loop_
_entity.id
_entity.type
_entity.pdbx_description
1 polymer ?
#
loop_
_entity_poly.entity_id
_entity_poly.type
_entity_poly.pdbx_seq_one_letter_code
_entity_poly.pdbx_strand_id
1 'polypeptide(L)'
;MGNWVVIAQYSHGEMYRTEFICRGKDTKDQALEALRGALRTYLPSKNIIEKRRHVYRFADQESYLVVIKGKLTEWECVLRVAELVSDSADPAVAKRARWDDGARAVDDGPQDQIPPRH
;
A
#
# COMPACT_ATOMS: atom_id res chain seq x y z
N MET A 1 -1.69 -16.79 -10.69
CA MET A 1 -2.19 -15.42 -10.90
C MET A 1 -1.92 -14.65 -9.62
N GLY A 2 -1.41 -13.43 -9.71
CA GLY A 2 -1.17 -12.60 -8.52
C GLY A 2 -2.44 -11.83 -8.16
N ASN A 3 -2.58 -11.40 -6.92
CA ASN A 3 -3.67 -10.50 -6.53
C ASN A 3 -3.09 -9.12 -6.25
N TRP A 4 -3.17 -8.25 -7.26
CA TRP A 4 -2.58 -6.93 -7.21
C TRP A 4 -3.63 -5.86 -6.90
N VAL A 5 -3.19 -4.84 -6.17
CA VAL A 5 -4.00 -3.68 -5.77
C VAL A 5 -3.32 -2.39 -6.20
N VAL A 6 -4.12 -1.35 -6.40
CA VAL A 6 -3.66 0.04 -6.54
C VAL A 6 -4.05 0.78 -5.27
N ILE A 7 -3.08 1.42 -4.62
CA ILE A 7 -3.31 2.13 -3.36
C ILE A 7 -2.97 3.62 -3.47
N ALA A 8 -3.66 4.41 -2.68
CA ALA A 8 -3.29 5.79 -2.35
C ALA A 8 -2.86 5.86 -0.89
N GLN A 9 -1.73 6.48 -0.64
CA GLN A 9 -1.19 6.70 0.70
C GLN A 9 -1.00 8.18 0.94
N TYR A 10 -1.51 8.68 2.05
CA TYR A 10 -1.43 10.11 2.38
C TYR A 10 -1.50 10.34 3.89
N SER A 11 -0.91 11.44 4.34
CA SER A 11 -1.02 11.90 5.72
C SER A 11 -2.11 12.96 5.84
N HIS A 12 -2.89 12.89 6.91
CA HIS A 12 -3.82 13.94 7.30
C HIS A 12 -3.68 14.26 8.78
N GLY A 13 -3.07 15.41 9.09
CA GLY A 13 -2.64 15.73 10.45
C GLY A 13 -1.62 14.70 10.92
N GLU A 14 -1.86 14.08 12.07
CA GLU A 14 -1.01 13.03 12.64
C GLU A 14 -1.34 11.61 12.10
N MET A 15 -2.40 11.47 11.29
CA MET A 15 -2.85 10.16 10.81
C MET A 15 -2.27 9.83 9.43
N TYR A 16 -1.69 8.65 9.30
CA TYR A 16 -1.35 8.06 8.01
C TYR A 16 -2.50 7.18 7.52
N ARG A 17 -2.98 7.40 6.30
CA ARG A 17 -4.07 6.64 5.68
C ARG A 17 -3.59 5.92 4.43
N THR A 18 -4.13 4.72 4.22
CA THR A 18 -4.01 3.95 2.98
C THR A 18 -5.41 3.64 2.46
N GLU A 19 -5.68 3.99 1.21
CA GLU A 19 -6.92 3.70 0.50
C GLU A 19 -6.66 2.74 -0.65
N PHE A 20 -7.61 1.85 -0.91
CA PHE A 20 -7.55 0.95 -2.07
C PHE A 20 -8.37 1.57 -3.19
N ILE A 21 -7.70 1.97 -4.27
CA ILE A 21 -8.34 2.50 -5.46
C ILE A 21 -8.91 1.36 -6.30
N CYS A 22 -8.16 0.27 -6.42
CA CYS A 22 -8.53 -0.93 -7.16
C CYS A 22 -8.00 -2.16 -6.43
N ARG A 23 -8.76 -3.26 -6.47
CA ARG A 23 -8.35 -4.56 -5.92
C ARG A 23 -8.52 -5.67 -6.96
N GLY A 24 -7.86 -6.81 -6.75
CA GLY A 24 -8.10 -8.03 -7.52
C GLY A 24 -7.64 -7.96 -8.96
N LYS A 25 -6.48 -7.35 -9.25
CA LYS A 25 -5.86 -7.42 -10.57
C LYS A 25 -5.02 -8.68 -10.68
N ASP A 26 -5.22 -9.46 -11.73
CA ASP A 26 -4.61 -10.79 -11.88
C ASP A 26 -3.11 -10.72 -12.21
N THR A 27 -2.67 -9.59 -12.78
CA THR A 27 -1.29 -9.35 -13.19
C THR A 27 -0.81 -7.97 -12.75
N LYS A 28 0.51 -7.86 -12.59
CA LYS A 28 1.19 -6.59 -12.32
C LYS A 28 0.91 -5.55 -13.40
N ASP A 29 0.93 -5.94 -14.67
CA ASP A 29 0.68 -5.03 -15.80
C ASP A 29 -0.74 -4.44 -15.76
N GLN A 30 -1.75 -5.26 -15.44
CA GLN A 30 -3.13 -4.76 -15.26
C GLN A 30 -3.22 -3.76 -14.11
N ALA A 31 -2.48 -3.98 -13.01
CA ALA A 31 -2.42 -3.06 -11.89
C ALA A 31 -1.67 -1.77 -12.25
N LEU A 32 -0.60 -1.84 -13.02
CA LEU A 32 0.15 -0.68 -13.51
C LEU A 32 -0.67 0.16 -14.49
N GLU A 33 -1.46 -0.45 -15.37
CA GLU A 33 -2.39 0.28 -16.24
C GLU A 33 -3.49 0.97 -15.42
N ALA A 34 -4.04 0.28 -14.41
CA ALA A 34 -4.99 0.89 -13.48
C ALA A 34 -4.36 2.06 -12.70
N LEU A 35 -3.10 1.93 -12.27
CA LEU A 35 -2.34 3.00 -11.62
C LEU A 35 -2.20 4.22 -12.54
N ARG A 36 -1.81 4.02 -13.81
CA ARG A 36 -1.69 5.11 -14.81
C ARG A 36 -3.01 5.86 -15.00
N GLY A 37 -4.14 5.15 -14.98
CA GLY A 37 -5.47 5.76 -14.97
C GLY A 37 -5.69 6.60 -13.72
N ALA A 38 -5.41 6.04 -12.55
CA ALA A 38 -5.59 6.70 -11.25
C ALA A 38 -4.75 7.98 -11.10
N LEU A 39 -3.54 8.06 -11.68
CA LEU A 39 -2.72 9.28 -11.65
C LEU A 39 -3.47 10.51 -12.15
N ARG A 40 -4.44 10.35 -13.04
CA ARG A 40 -5.20 11.44 -13.68
C ARG A 40 -6.58 11.67 -13.07
N THR A 41 -7.15 10.67 -12.43
CA THR A 41 -8.56 10.68 -12.00
C THR A 41 -8.75 10.58 -10.50
N TYR A 42 -7.75 10.12 -9.76
CA TYR A 42 -7.83 10.03 -8.31
C TYR A 42 -8.07 11.43 -7.74
N LEU A 43 -9.09 11.53 -6.91
CA LEU A 43 -9.43 12.71 -6.12
C LEU A 43 -9.56 12.26 -4.66
N PRO A 44 -8.93 12.95 -3.72
CA PRO A 44 -9.12 12.65 -2.31
C PRO A 44 -10.59 12.85 -1.93
N SER A 45 -11.09 12.09 -0.96
CA SER A 45 -12.50 12.16 -0.52
C SER A 45 -12.92 13.52 0.03
N LYS A 46 -11.96 14.40 0.33
CA LYS A 46 -12.25 15.79 0.67
C LYS A 46 -12.59 16.54 -0.61
N ASN A 47 -13.70 17.29 -0.60
CA ASN A 47 -14.18 18.15 -1.68
C ASN A 47 -13.20 19.28 -2.07
N ILE A 48 -11.99 18.92 -2.50
CA ILE A 48 -11.02 19.84 -3.07
C ILE A 48 -11.47 20.17 -4.48
N ILE A 49 -11.62 21.46 -4.76
CA ILE A 49 -11.83 21.93 -6.12
C ILE A 49 -10.45 22.02 -6.76
N GLU A 50 -10.08 20.99 -7.50
CA GLU A 50 -8.79 20.89 -8.19
C GLU A 50 -8.61 22.05 -9.18
N LYS A 51 -7.52 22.81 -9.02
CA LYS A 51 -7.09 23.84 -9.97
C LYS A 51 -5.88 23.39 -10.77
N ARG A 52 -5.00 22.62 -10.15
CA ARG A 52 -3.77 22.11 -10.77
C ARG A 52 -3.37 20.79 -10.13
N ARG A 53 -2.75 19.94 -10.93
CA ARG A 53 -2.16 18.68 -10.49
C ARG A 53 -0.74 18.57 -11.00
N HIS A 54 0.15 18.13 -10.13
CA HIS A 54 1.50 17.69 -10.46
C HIS A 54 1.61 16.21 -10.16
N VAL A 55 2.28 15.49 -11.06
CA VAL A 55 2.55 14.06 -10.89
C VAL A 55 4.04 13.87 -11.09
N TYR A 56 4.71 13.40 -10.04
CA TYR A 56 6.12 13.05 -10.05
C TYR A 56 6.26 11.54 -9.99
N ARG A 57 7.25 11.00 -10.68
CA ARG A 57 7.61 9.58 -10.62
C ARG A 57 8.77 9.42 -9.63
N PHE A 58 8.65 8.50 -8.69
CA PHE A 58 9.75 8.14 -7.80
C PHE A 58 10.84 7.36 -8.56
N ALA A 59 12.04 7.31 -7.98
CA ALA A 59 13.18 6.63 -8.61
C ALA A 59 12.96 5.11 -8.79
N ASP A 60 12.07 4.51 -8.00
CA ASP A 60 11.65 3.11 -8.11
C ASP A 60 10.74 2.83 -9.33
N GLN A 61 10.37 3.86 -10.08
CA GLN A 61 9.58 3.85 -11.33
C GLN A 61 8.14 3.33 -11.26
N GLU A 62 7.75 2.71 -10.14
CA GLU A 62 6.43 2.09 -9.94
C GLU A 62 5.57 2.80 -8.89
N SER A 63 6.11 3.88 -8.32
CA SER A 63 5.41 4.77 -7.39
C SER A 63 5.39 6.21 -7.93
N TYR A 64 4.33 6.94 -7.62
CA TYR A 64 4.15 8.32 -8.04
C TYR A 64 3.70 9.20 -6.89
N LEU A 65 4.26 10.41 -6.79
CA LEU A 65 3.75 11.46 -5.91
C LEU A 65 2.78 12.33 -6.72
N VAL A 66 1.54 12.42 -6.26
CA VAL A 66 0.53 13.31 -6.83
C VAL A 66 0.29 14.45 -5.86
N VAL A 67 0.47 15.68 -6.35
CA VAL A 67 0.19 16.91 -5.63
C VAL A 67 -0.97 17.62 -6.31
N ILE A 68 -2.10 17.73 -5.63
CA ILE A 68 -3.32 18.38 -6.09
C ILE A 68 -3.43 19.73 -5.37
N LYS A 69 -3.34 20.81 -6.14
CA LYS A 69 -3.48 22.18 -5.64
C LYS A 69 -4.90 22.67 -5.90
N GLY A 70 -5.62 22.97 -4.82
CA GLY A 70 -6.90 23.67 -4.83
C GLY A 70 -6.71 25.18 -4.70
N LYS A 71 -7.80 25.90 -4.46
CA LYS A 71 -7.77 27.37 -4.29
C LYS A 71 -7.12 27.80 -2.97
N LEU A 72 -7.32 27.03 -1.90
CA LEU A 72 -6.86 27.35 -0.54
C LEU A 72 -6.07 26.20 0.11
N THR A 73 -6.08 25.02 -0.52
CA THR A 73 -5.53 23.80 0.05
C THR A 73 -4.63 23.12 -0.95
N GLU A 74 -3.58 22.49 -0.44
CA GLU A 74 -2.74 21.56 -1.18
C GLU A 74 -2.93 20.17 -0.57
N TRP A 75 -2.92 19.17 -1.43
CA TRP A 75 -3.10 17.79 -1.02
C TRP A 75 -2.11 16.89 -1.75
N GLU A 76 -1.49 15.98 -1.01
CA GLU A 76 -0.43 15.11 -1.52
C GLU A 76 -0.75 13.65 -1.24
N CYS A 77 -0.49 12.78 -2.21
CA CYS A 77 -0.45 11.34 -1.98
C CYS A 77 0.57 10.61 -2.80
N VAL A 78 0.94 9.44 -2.31
CA VAL A 78 1.68 8.45 -3.05
C VAL A 78 0.71 7.44 -3.64
N LEU A 79 0.75 7.27 -4.95
CA LEU A 79 0.05 6.22 -5.68
C LEU A 79 1.03 5.14 -6.09
N ARG A 80 0.72 3.88 -5.78
CA ARG A 80 1.57 2.72 -6.10
C ARG A 80 0.76 1.44 -6.20
N VAL A 81 1.38 0.39 -6.73
CA VAL A 81 0.83 -0.98 -6.69
C VAL A 81 1.36 -1.77 -5.50
N ALA A 82 0.61 -2.77 -5.08
CA ALA A 82 1.06 -3.78 -4.14
C ALA A 82 0.48 -5.16 -4.52
N GLU A 83 1.21 -6.22 -4.21
CA GLU A 83 0.75 -7.60 -4.36
C GLU A 83 0.31 -8.15 -3.01
N LEU A 84 -0.84 -8.84 -2.99
CA LEU A 84 -1.25 -9.66 -1.86
C LEU A 84 -0.42 -10.94 -1.86
N VAL A 85 0.51 -11.01 -0.91
CA VAL A 85 1.41 -12.17 -0.75
C VAL A 85 0.80 -13.25 0.14
N SER A 86 -0.04 -12.87 1.11
CA SER A 86 -0.66 -13.78 2.06
C SER A 86 -1.99 -13.22 2.57
N ASP A 87 -3.00 -14.09 2.66
CA ASP A 87 -4.28 -13.79 3.28
C ASP A 87 -4.51 -14.81 4.41
N SER A 88 -4.61 -14.35 5.66
CA SER A 88 -4.85 -15.22 6.81
C SER A 88 -6.23 -15.87 6.80
N ALA A 89 -7.19 -15.29 6.07
CA ALA A 89 -8.52 -15.86 5.89
C ALA A 89 -8.53 -16.96 4.81
N ASP A 90 -7.46 -17.11 4.03
CA ASP A 90 -7.34 -18.20 3.06
C ASP A 90 -7.07 -19.53 3.80
N PRO A 91 -7.98 -20.52 3.70
CA PRO A 91 -7.82 -21.82 4.35
C PRO A 91 -6.56 -22.58 3.90
N ALA A 92 -6.01 -22.30 2.71
CA ALA A 92 -4.75 -22.88 2.25
C ALA A 92 -3.53 -22.34 3.03
N VAL A 93 -3.56 -21.07 3.43
CA VAL A 93 -2.52 -20.43 4.24
C VAL A 93 -2.62 -20.88 5.70
N ALA A 94 -3.84 -20.94 6.26
CA ALA A 94 -4.09 -21.41 7.62
C ALA A 94 -3.59 -22.85 7.85
N LYS A 95 -3.65 -23.71 6.82
CA LYS A 95 -3.08 -25.06 6.88
C LYS A 95 -1.56 -25.06 6.93
N ARG A 96 -0.85 -24.19 6.21
CA ARG A 96 0.63 -24.14 6.24
C ARG A 96 1.15 -23.68 7.60
N ALA A 97 0.52 -22.68 8.21
CA ALA A 97 0.90 -22.20 9.55
C ALA A 97 0.87 -23.32 10.61
N ARG A 98 -0.14 -24.21 10.56
CA ARG A 98 -0.25 -25.35 11.49
C ARG A 98 0.85 -26.41 11.32
N TRP A 99 1.46 -26.50 10.15
CA TRP A 99 2.51 -27.50 9.88
C TRP A 99 3.89 -26.97 10.29
N ASP A 100 4.15 -25.67 10.13
CA ASP A 100 5.37 -25.03 10.61
C ASP A 100 5.44 -24.95 12.15
N ASP A 101 4.30 -24.82 12.84
CA ASP A 101 4.24 -24.90 14.32
C ASP A 101 4.54 -26.32 14.85
N GLY A 102 4.43 -27.36 14.02
CA GLY A 102 4.77 -28.74 14.40
C GLY A 102 6.26 -29.09 14.32
N ALA A 103 7.07 -28.25 13.66
CA ALA A 103 8.52 -28.45 13.47
C ALA A 103 9.38 -27.56 14.38
N ARG A 104 8.79 -26.58 15.08
CA ARG A 104 9.47 -25.86 16.15
C ARG A 104 9.38 -26.67 17.43
N ALA A 105 10.41 -27.49 17.67
CA ALA A 105 10.74 -27.88 19.02
C ALA A 105 10.81 -26.63 19.89
N VAL A 106 10.03 -26.67 20.96
CA VAL A 106 9.86 -25.68 22.01
C VAL A 106 11.23 -25.19 22.50
N ASP A 107 11.51 -23.90 22.37
CA ASP A 107 12.42 -23.19 23.28
C ASP A 107 11.69 -21.92 23.72
N ASP A 108 11.22 -21.99 24.96
CA ASP A 108 10.39 -21.01 25.66
C ASP A 108 11.25 -19.82 26.11
N GLY A 109 10.94 -18.60 25.66
CA GLY A 109 11.49 -17.38 26.26
C GLY A 109 11.08 -16.08 25.55
N PRO A 110 10.65 -15.03 26.29
CA PRO A 110 10.26 -13.75 25.70
C PRO A 110 11.49 -13.00 25.15
N GLN A 111 11.50 -12.72 23.85
CA GLN A 111 12.62 -12.05 23.14
C GLN A 111 12.57 -10.51 23.20
N ASP A 112 12.18 -9.93 24.34
CA ASP A 112 12.43 -8.52 24.61
C ASP A 112 13.84 -8.35 25.19
N GLN A 113 14.86 -8.41 24.33
CA GLN A 113 16.19 -7.94 24.67
C GLN A 113 16.67 -6.89 23.66
N ILE A 114 16.65 -5.64 24.11
CA ILE A 114 17.35 -4.52 23.49
C ILE A 114 18.86 -4.79 23.63
N PRO A 115 19.66 -4.74 22.55
CA PRO A 115 21.09 -5.03 22.66
C PRO A 115 21.82 -3.92 23.43
N PRO A 116 22.85 -4.25 24.23
CA PRO A 116 23.67 -3.24 24.89
C PRO A 116 24.51 -2.48 23.86
N ARG A 117 24.44 -1.16 23.92
CA ARG A 117 25.37 -0.27 23.20
C ARG A 117 26.76 -0.41 23.80
N HIS A 118 27.74 -0.73 22.96
CA HIS A 118 29.16 -0.54 23.27
C HIS A 118 29.61 0.87 22.91
#